data_AF-A0A967VU27-F1
#
_entry.id   AF-A0A967VU27-F1
#
_cell.length_a   1.000
_cell.length_b   1.000
_cell.length_c   1.000
_cell.angle_alpha   90.00
_cell.angle_beta   90.00
_cell.angle_gamma   90.00
#
_symmetry.space_group_name_H-M   'P 1'
#
loop_
_entity.id
_entity.type
_entity.pdbx_description
1 polymer ?
#
loop_
_entity_poly.entity_id
_entity_poly.type
_entity_poly.pdbx_seq_one_letter_code
_entity_poly.pdbx_strand_id
1 'polypeptide(L)'
;VSAAKEISEDLNLAIGDSLTFDVQGVPVEAIVGSIREVDFQRVQPNFFMLFPTGVLEPAPQIYVTVSRAPNQEISASVQQAVVQKYPNVSAIDVSRILETINQFIDKISFAVQFMALFSIITGLIVLASSVATSRFQRIKESVLLRTIGASKKQIIQILSVEYLFLGILSALTGLILSVGA
;
A
#
# COMPACT_ATOMS: atom_id res chain seq x y z
N VAL A 1 22.64 9.83 -23.72
CA VAL A 1 21.62 10.11 -22.68
C VAL A 1 21.32 8.83 -21.91
N SER A 2 21.10 8.93 -20.60
CA SER A 2 20.65 7.81 -19.76
C SER A 2 19.13 7.89 -19.57
N ALA A 3 18.43 6.82 -19.95
CA ALA A 3 16.97 6.73 -19.91
C ALA A 3 16.47 5.94 -18.71
N ALA A 4 15.33 6.35 -18.14
CA ALA A 4 14.62 5.56 -17.13
C ALA A 4 13.99 4.32 -17.79
N LYS A 5 13.96 3.19 -17.08
CA LYS A 5 13.43 1.93 -17.59
C LYS A 5 11.97 2.05 -18.05
N GLU A 6 11.14 2.76 -17.29
CA GLU A 6 9.72 2.97 -17.61
C GLU A 6 9.55 3.64 -18.97
N ILE A 7 10.29 4.72 -19.24
CA ILE A 7 10.20 5.43 -20.52
C ILE A 7 10.81 4.62 -21.67
N SER A 8 11.84 3.83 -21.38
CA SER A 8 12.44 2.93 -22.37
C SER A 8 11.49 1.82 -22.79
N GLU A 9 10.72 1.25 -21.87
CA GLU A 9 9.72 0.23 -22.17
C GLU A 9 8.54 0.82 -22.96
N ASP A 10 8.01 1.97 -22.54
CA ASP A 10 6.88 2.64 -23.21
C ASP A 10 7.20 3.02 -24.67
N LEU A 11 8.44 3.46 -24.92
CA LEU A 11 8.91 3.87 -26.25
C LEU A 11 9.64 2.77 -27.02
N ASN A 12 9.74 1.56 -26.45
CA ASN A 12 10.51 0.41 -27.00
C ASN A 12 11.97 0.77 -27.38
N LEU A 13 12.64 1.54 -26.52
CA LEU A 13 14.00 2.02 -26.75
C LEU A 13 15.05 0.99 -26.35
N ALA A 14 16.00 0.76 -27.24
CA ALA A 14 17.21 0.00 -26.98
C ALA A 14 18.42 0.91 -26.75
N ILE A 15 19.46 0.35 -26.14
CA ILE A 15 20.76 1.02 -26.05
C ILE A 15 21.32 1.14 -27.47
N GLY A 16 21.75 2.36 -27.84
CA GLY A 16 22.23 2.69 -29.18
C GLY A 16 21.21 3.42 -30.06
N ASP A 17 19.94 3.48 -29.65
CA ASP A 17 18.92 4.21 -30.40
C ASP A 17 19.17 5.72 -30.37
N SER A 18 18.86 6.39 -31.48
CA SER A 18 18.94 7.85 -31.60
C SER A 18 17.60 8.49 -31.32
N LEU A 19 17.61 9.53 -30.50
CA LEU A 19 16.45 10.33 -30.13
C LEU A 19 16.72 11.80 -30.42
N THR A 20 15.75 12.48 -31.01
CA THR A 20 15.79 13.93 -31.19
C THR A 20 14.90 14.58 -30.14
N PHE A 21 15.50 15.39 -29.28
CA PHE A 21 14.81 16.16 -28.25
C PHE A 21 14.56 17.57 -28.76
N ASP A 22 13.35 18.07 -28.57
CA ASP A 22 13.07 19.49 -28.75
C ASP A 22 13.32 20.22 -27.41
N VAL A 23 14.39 21.02 -27.36
CA VAL A 23 14.72 21.84 -26.19
C VAL A 23 14.42 23.30 -26.52
N GLN A 24 13.18 23.71 -26.25
CA GLN A 24 12.68 25.07 -26.53
C GLN A 24 12.84 25.52 -27.98
N GLY A 25 12.54 24.64 -28.93
CA GLY A 25 12.62 24.86 -30.37
C GLY A 25 13.97 24.49 -30.99
N VAL A 26 14.96 24.10 -30.18
CA VAL A 26 16.26 23.64 -30.66
C VAL A 26 16.31 22.12 -30.64
N PRO A 27 16.43 21.45 -31.81
CA PRO A 27 16.58 20.00 -31.86
C PRO A 27 17.95 19.59 -31.33
N VAL A 28 17.97 18.68 -30.36
CA VAL A 28 19.15 18.09 -29.75
C VAL A 28 19.11 16.59 -29.99
N GLU A 29 19.99 16.08 -30.83
CA GLU A 29 20.14 14.63 -31.04
C GLU A 29 20.95 14.01 -29.90
N ALA A 30 20.46 12.89 -29.36
CA ALA A 30 21.18 12.12 -28.36
C ALA A 30 20.94 10.62 -28.53
N ILE A 31 22.00 9.86 -28.28
CA ILE A 31 21.99 8.40 -28.34
C ILE A 31 21.73 7.82 -26.94
N VAL A 32 20.87 6.82 -26.84
CA VAL A 32 20.60 6.09 -25.59
C VAL A 32 21.87 5.30 -25.20
N GLY A 33 22.55 5.74 -24.14
CA GLY A 33 23.81 5.14 -23.69
C GLY A 33 23.64 4.17 -22.51
N SER A 34 22.59 4.34 -21.72
CA SER A 34 22.26 3.43 -20.62
C SER A 34 20.78 3.52 -20.27
N ILE A 35 20.26 2.42 -19.74
CA ILE A 35 18.92 2.34 -19.14
C ILE A 35 19.11 2.14 -17.63
N ARG A 36 18.39 2.91 -16.82
CA ARG A 36 18.45 2.84 -15.35
C ARG A 36 17.07 2.63 -14.75
N GLU A 37 17.02 1.89 -13.65
CA GLU A 37 15.81 1.82 -12.83
C GLU A 37 15.74 3.05 -11.92
N VAL A 38 14.55 3.65 -11.83
CA VAL A 38 14.34 4.91 -11.12
C VAL A 38 13.20 4.74 -10.14
N ASP A 39 13.51 4.87 -8.87
CA ASP A 39 12.51 4.80 -7.81
C ASP A 39 11.78 6.16 -7.68
N PHE A 40 10.67 6.29 -8.40
CA PHE A 40 9.77 7.44 -8.32
C PHE A 40 8.92 7.47 -7.04
N GLN A 41 8.99 6.44 -6.19
CA GLN A 41 8.30 6.43 -4.90
C GLN A 41 9.09 7.25 -3.86
N ARG A 42 10.39 7.43 -4.06
CA ARG A 42 11.22 8.31 -3.22
C ARG A 42 10.94 9.77 -3.54
N VAL A 43 10.70 10.55 -2.47
CA VAL A 43 10.54 12.00 -2.53
C VAL A 43 11.91 12.67 -2.71
N GLN A 44 12.48 12.52 -3.90
CA GLN A 44 13.72 13.15 -4.34
C GLN A 44 13.59 13.54 -5.82
N PRO A 45 14.34 14.54 -6.31
CA PRO A 45 14.35 14.86 -7.72
C PRO A 45 14.86 13.67 -8.54
N ASN A 46 13.98 13.12 -9.36
CA ASN A 46 14.30 12.09 -10.33
C ASN A 46 13.91 12.60 -11.72
N PHE A 47 14.73 12.31 -12.72
CA PHE A 47 14.46 12.68 -14.12
C PHE A 47 14.18 11.41 -14.92
N PHE A 48 13.47 11.50 -16.05
CA PHE A 48 13.34 10.37 -16.98
C PHE A 48 14.56 10.23 -17.89
N MET A 49 15.05 11.35 -18.41
CA MET A 49 16.25 11.40 -19.26
C MET A 49 17.34 12.22 -18.58
N LEU A 50 18.55 11.68 -18.54
CA LEU A 50 19.71 12.33 -17.94
C LEU A 50 20.81 12.49 -18.98
N PHE A 51 21.18 13.74 -19.26
CA PHE A 51 22.21 14.07 -20.23
C PHE A 51 23.58 14.17 -19.55
N PRO A 52 24.67 13.82 -20.26
CA PRO A 52 26.01 14.12 -19.78
C PRO A 52 26.23 15.64 -19.75
N THR A 53 27.20 16.07 -18.95
CA THR A 53 27.58 17.48 -18.87
C THR A 53 28.10 17.99 -20.22
N GLY A 54 27.70 19.20 -20.60
CA GLY A 54 28.07 19.93 -21.82
C GLY A 54 27.00 19.98 -22.90
N VAL A 55 25.88 19.25 -22.76
CA VAL A 55 24.83 19.15 -23.79
C VAL A 55 23.68 20.15 -23.56
N LEU A 56 23.26 20.35 -22.32
CA LEU A 56 22.07 21.15 -21.97
C LEU A 56 22.40 22.43 -21.19
N GLU A 57 23.66 22.67 -20.88
CA GLU A 57 24.16 23.83 -20.14
C GLU A 57 23.93 25.17 -20.86
N PRO A 58 23.99 25.26 -22.20
CA PRO A 58 23.64 26.48 -22.91
C PRO A 58 22.12 26.77 -22.93
N ALA A 59 21.27 25.76 -22.66
CA ALA A 59 19.82 25.92 -22.67
C ALA A 59 19.33 26.55 -21.35
N PRO A 60 18.17 27.24 -21.33
CA PRO A 60 17.61 27.77 -20.09
C PRO A 60 17.33 26.65 -19.08
N GLN A 61 17.86 26.78 -17.87
CA GLN A 61 17.77 25.76 -16.82
C GLN A 61 16.86 26.18 -15.68
N ILE A 62 16.11 25.22 -15.13
CA ILE A 62 15.37 25.36 -13.88
C ILE A 62 16.06 24.47 -12.84
N TYR A 63 16.50 25.06 -11.74
CA TYR A 63 17.08 24.31 -10.63
C TYR A 63 16.00 23.94 -9.63
N VAL A 64 15.99 22.67 -9.24
CA VAL A 64 15.09 22.14 -8.22
C VAL A 64 15.94 21.56 -7.10
N THR A 65 15.60 21.90 -5.87
CA THR A 65 16.23 21.33 -4.68
C THR A 65 15.16 20.90 -3.69
N VAL A 66 15.46 19.84 -2.95
CA VAL A 66 14.58 19.33 -1.91
C VAL A 66 15.35 19.41 -0.60
N SER A 67 14.72 19.98 0.41
CA SER A 67 15.23 19.99 1.77
C SER A 67 14.20 19.36 2.69
N ARG A 68 14.67 18.71 3.75
CA ARG A 68 13.81 18.11 4.76
C ARG A 68 13.79 19.03 5.97
N ALA A 69 12.60 19.54 6.29
CA ALA A 69 12.35 20.21 7.55
C ALA A 69 11.92 19.17 8.62
N PRO A 70 12.34 19.35 9.89
CA PRO A 70 11.94 18.44 10.96
C PRO A 70 10.49 18.62 11.41
N ASN A 71 9.90 19.80 11.21
CA ASN A 71 8.51 20.09 11.54
C ASN A 71 7.93 21.18 10.61
N GLN A 72 6.60 21.34 10.68
CA GLN A 72 5.85 22.27 9.84
C GLN A 72 6.17 23.74 10.11
N GLU A 73 6.50 24.10 11.35
CA GLU A 73 6.84 25.47 11.75
C GLU A 73 8.18 25.92 11.16
N ILE A 74 9.18 25.04 11.20
CA ILE A 74 10.49 25.27 10.59
C ILE A 74 10.35 25.30 9.08
N SER A 75 9.56 24.40 8.47
CA SER A 75 9.25 24.43 7.04
C SER A 75 8.70 25.79 6.61
N ALA A 76 7.68 26.29 7.32
CA ALA A 76 7.07 27.59 7.03
C ALA A 76 8.04 28.76 7.22
N SER A 77 8.85 28.73 8.27
CA SER A 77 9.85 29.78 8.54
C SER A 77 10.93 29.83 7.45
N VAL A 78 11.40 28.66 7.00
CA VAL A 78 12.38 28.55 5.89
C VAL A 78 11.74 29.03 4.58
N GLN A 79 10.51 28.59 4.28
CA GLN A 79 9.78 29.02 3.10
C GLN A 79 9.64 30.55 3.04
N GLN A 80 9.25 31.16 4.17
CA GLN A 80 9.12 32.62 4.28
C GLN A 80 10.47 33.32 4.08
N ALA A 81 11.55 32.83 4.69
CA ALA A 81 12.89 33.39 4.53
C ALA A 81 13.40 33.29 3.08
N VAL A 82 13.12 32.17 2.39
CA VAL A 82 13.50 31.96 0.99
C VAL A 82 12.76 32.94 0.07
N VAL A 83 11.43 33.05 0.21
CA VAL A 83 10.63 33.96 -0.63
C VAL A 83 11.00 35.42 -0.41
N GLN A 84 11.29 35.82 0.83
CA GLN A 84 11.73 37.20 1.13
C GLN A 84 13.10 37.53 0.54
N LYS A 85 14.06 36.60 0.63
CA LYS A 85 15.44 36.82 0.17
C LYS A 85 15.61 36.59 -1.34
N TYR A 86 14.81 35.69 -1.90
CA TYR A 86 14.87 35.28 -3.30
C TYR A 86 13.45 35.22 -3.90
N PRO A 87 12.88 36.37 -4.32
CA PRO A 87 11.52 36.43 -4.87
C PRO A 87 11.34 35.64 -6.18
N ASN A 88 12.43 35.31 -6.85
CA ASN A 88 12.45 34.49 -8.07
C ASN A 88 12.46 32.97 -7.79
N VAL A 89 12.49 32.54 -6.53
CA VAL A 89 12.49 31.14 -6.13
C VAL A 89 11.10 30.73 -5.66
N SER A 90 10.52 29.73 -6.31
CA SER A 90 9.28 29.11 -5.86
C SER A 90 9.58 28.09 -4.77
N ALA A 91 9.08 28.32 -3.56
CA ALA A 91 9.21 27.41 -2.44
C ALA A 91 7.88 26.69 -2.20
N ILE A 92 7.87 25.37 -2.33
CA ILE A 92 6.67 24.52 -2.25
C ILE A 92 6.81 23.54 -1.09
N ASP A 93 5.81 23.50 -0.21
CA ASP A 93 5.76 22.53 0.89
C ASP A 93 5.02 21.26 0.45
N VAL A 94 5.79 20.23 0.12
CA VAL A 94 5.28 18.91 -0.31
C VAL A 94 4.79 18.09 0.89
N SER A 95 5.25 18.39 2.12
CA SER A 95 4.89 17.64 3.33
C SER A 95 3.39 17.74 3.63
N ARG A 96 2.78 18.90 3.39
CA ARG A 96 1.31 19.09 3.56
C ARG A 96 0.49 18.20 2.64
N ILE A 97 0.94 18.03 1.40
CA ILE A 97 0.26 17.17 0.42
C ILE A 97 0.34 15.72 0.90
N LEU A 98 1.52 15.27 1.33
CA LEU A 98 1.72 13.93 1.85
C LEU A 98 0.90 13.67 3.11
N GLU A 99 0.81 14.63 4.04
CA GLU A 99 -0.01 14.51 5.24
C GLU A 99 -1.50 14.37 4.88
N THR A 100 -1.98 15.15 3.92
CA THR A 100 -3.37 15.05 3.45
C THR A 100 -3.65 13.67 2.83
N ILE A 101 -2.72 13.13 2.04
CA ILE A 101 -2.83 11.79 1.46
C ILE A 101 -2.85 10.74 2.57
N ASN A 102 -1.94 10.83 3.55
CA ASN A 102 -1.90 9.89 4.67
C ASN A 102 -3.21 9.91 5.47
N GLN A 103 -3.75 11.09 5.78
CA GLN A 103 -5.04 11.20 6.46
C GLN A 103 -6.19 10.57 5.65
N PHE A 104 -6.14 10.64 4.32
CA PHE A 104 -7.12 10.00 3.46
C PHE A 104 -6.98 8.47 3.49
N ILE A 105 -5.74 7.97 3.42
CA ILE A 105 -5.43 6.53 3.55
C ILE A 105 -5.89 6.02 4.92
N ASP A 106 -5.60 6.74 6.01
CA ASP A 106 -6.00 6.37 7.36
C ASP A 106 -7.53 6.24 7.49
N LYS A 107 -8.29 7.14 6.87
CA LYS A 107 -9.76 7.06 6.83
C LYS A 107 -10.25 5.83 6.08
N ILE A 108 -9.62 5.50 4.95
CA ILE A 108 -9.94 4.29 4.19
C ILE A 108 -9.61 3.04 5.03
N SER A 109 -8.43 2.99 5.63
CA SER A 109 -8.01 1.90 6.51
C SER A 109 -8.97 1.72 7.69
N PHE A 110 -9.41 2.82 8.31
CA PHE A 110 -10.42 2.79 9.37
C PHE A 110 -11.75 2.20 8.87
N ALA A 111 -12.24 2.65 7.71
CA ALA A 111 -13.48 2.13 7.13
C ALA A 111 -13.39 0.63 6.84
N VAL A 112 -12.28 0.16 6.26
CA VAL A 112 -12.03 -1.26 5.98
C VAL A 112 -11.95 -2.08 7.26
N GLN A 113 -11.22 -1.60 8.27
CA GLN A 113 -11.15 -2.26 9.58
C GLN A 113 -12.52 -2.34 10.26
N PHE A 114 -13.31 -1.27 10.16
CA PHE A 114 -14.68 -1.25 10.68
C PHE A 114 -15.57 -2.27 9.98
N MET A 115 -15.52 -2.35 8.64
CA MET A 115 -16.25 -3.36 7.87
C MET A 115 -15.80 -4.79 8.21
N ALA A 116 -14.50 -5.00 8.41
CA ALA A 116 -13.96 -6.29 8.83
C ALA A 116 -14.48 -6.70 10.21
N LEU A 117 -14.44 -5.78 11.20
CA LEU A 117 -14.99 -6.01 12.53
C LEU A 117 -16.49 -6.33 12.47
N PHE A 118 -17.26 -5.57 11.68
CA PHE A 118 -18.68 -5.79 11.49
C PHE A 118 -18.96 -7.17 10.87
N SER A 119 -18.16 -7.58 9.90
CA SER A 119 -18.25 -8.90 9.25
C SER A 119 -17.95 -10.03 10.24
N ILE A 120 -16.94 -9.87 11.10
CA ILE A 120 -16.62 -10.83 12.17
C ILE A 120 -17.80 -10.95 13.14
N ILE A 121 -18.36 -9.84 13.61
CA ILE A 121 -19.52 -9.84 14.52
C ILE A 121 -20.70 -10.56 13.86
N THR A 122 -20.97 -10.26 12.60
CA THR A 122 -22.04 -10.91 11.83
C THR A 122 -21.81 -12.42 11.73
N GLY A 123 -20.58 -12.84 11.41
CA GLY A 123 -20.19 -14.25 11.37
C GLY A 123 -20.39 -14.96 12.72
N LEU A 124 -20.03 -14.31 13.83
CA LEU A 124 -20.26 -14.86 15.18
C LEU A 124 -21.75 -15.01 15.51
N ILE A 125 -22.58 -14.03 15.13
CA ILE A 125 -24.04 -14.10 15.32
C ILE A 125 -24.64 -15.25 14.52
N VAL A 126 -24.22 -15.42 13.26
CA VAL A 126 -24.65 -16.52 12.40
C VAL A 126 -24.24 -17.87 12.98
N LEU A 127 -22.99 -18.01 13.45
CA LEU A 127 -22.50 -19.22 14.10
C LEU A 127 -23.30 -19.55 15.37
N ALA A 128 -23.53 -18.55 16.24
CA ALA A 128 -24.33 -18.73 17.46
C ALA A 128 -25.76 -19.17 17.15
N SER A 129 -26.38 -18.59 16.12
CA SER A 129 -27.74 -18.93 15.68
C SER A 129 -27.83 -20.37 15.14
N SER A 130 -26.81 -20.80 14.41
CA SER A 130 -26.69 -22.18 13.91
C SER A 130 -26.56 -23.20 15.06
N VAL A 131 -25.71 -22.89 16.05
CA VAL A 131 -25.55 -23.75 17.26
C VAL A 131 -26.84 -23.78 18.09
N ALA A 132 -27.51 -22.64 18.26
CA ALA A 132 -28.79 -22.57 18.98
C ALA A 132 -29.86 -23.46 18.33
N THR A 133 -29.91 -23.48 17.00
CA THR A 133 -30.86 -24.32 16.23
C THR A 133 -30.57 -25.81 16.38
N SER A 134 -29.30 -26.22 16.45
CA SER A 134 -28.90 -27.63 16.61
C SER A 134 -28.94 -28.14 18.05
N ARG A 135 -29.25 -27.29 19.04
CA ARG A 135 -29.24 -27.62 20.47
C ARG A 135 -30.12 -28.83 20.82
N PHE A 136 -31.34 -28.88 20.27
CA PHE A 136 -32.29 -29.96 20.61
C PHE A 136 -31.81 -31.33 20.15
N GLN A 137 -31.16 -31.39 18.98
CA GLN A 137 -30.56 -32.61 18.45
C GLN A 137 -29.41 -33.10 19.34
N ARG A 138 -28.50 -32.19 19.72
CA ARG A 138 -27.37 -32.52 20.60
C ARG A 138 -27.78 -32.97 22.00
N ILE A 139 -28.89 -32.43 22.51
CA ILE A 139 -29.46 -32.89 23.79
C ILE A 139 -29.96 -34.33 23.68
N LYS A 140 -30.68 -34.68 22.60
CA LYS A 140 -31.15 -36.07 22.38
C LYS A 140 -29.98 -37.05 22.30
N GLU A 141 -28.93 -36.71 21.57
CA GLU A 141 -27.70 -37.52 21.47
C GLU A 141 -27.02 -37.69 22.83
N SER A 142 -26.93 -36.60 23.61
CA SER A 142 -26.36 -36.63 24.96
C SER A 142 -27.17 -37.53 25.91
N VAL A 143 -28.51 -37.53 25.80
CA VAL A 143 -29.39 -38.41 26.59
C VAL A 143 -29.20 -39.86 26.19
N LEU A 144 -29.15 -40.18 24.89
CA LEU A 144 -28.90 -41.53 24.40
C LEU A 144 -27.55 -42.07 24.89
N LEU A 145 -26.48 -41.29 24.78
CA LEU A 145 -25.14 -41.63 25.31
C LEU A 145 -25.18 -41.90 26.82
N ARG A 146 -25.96 -41.12 27.57
CA ARG A 146 -26.10 -41.29 29.02
C ARG A 146 -26.89 -42.55 29.38
N THR A 147 -27.87 -42.95 28.57
CA THR A 147 -28.62 -44.20 28.75
C THR A 147 -27.75 -45.45 28.54
N ILE A 148 -26.78 -45.40 27.62
CA ILE A 148 -25.82 -46.49 27.41
C ILE A 148 -24.60 -46.45 28.36
N GLY A 149 -24.64 -45.59 29.38
CA GLY A 149 -23.65 -45.57 30.47
C GLY A 149 -22.54 -44.52 30.35
N ALA A 150 -22.60 -43.59 29.39
CA ALA A 150 -21.60 -42.53 29.29
C ALA A 150 -21.67 -41.55 30.49
N SER A 151 -20.52 -41.27 31.09
CA SER A 151 -20.39 -40.30 32.17
C SER A 151 -20.50 -38.85 31.67
N LYS A 152 -20.89 -37.92 32.56
CA LYS A 152 -20.96 -36.48 32.24
C LYS A 152 -19.62 -35.93 31.69
N LYS A 153 -18.49 -36.43 32.23
CA LYS A 153 -17.15 -36.02 31.80
C LYS A 153 -16.85 -36.47 30.37
N GLN A 154 -17.22 -37.70 30.01
CA GLN A 154 -17.07 -38.21 28.64
C GLN A 154 -17.92 -37.40 27.64
N ILE A 155 -19.17 -37.06 27.97
CA ILE A 155 -20.04 -36.27 27.10
C ILE A 155 -19.44 -34.87 26.83
N ILE A 156 -18.97 -34.19 27.88
CA ILE A 156 -18.32 -32.87 27.73
C ILE A 156 -17.05 -32.97 26.89
N GLN A 157 -16.25 -34.02 27.07
CA GLN A 157 -15.01 -34.22 26.33
C GLN A 157 -15.28 -34.46 24.83
N ILE A 158 -16.25 -35.32 24.50
CA ILE A 158 -16.67 -35.56 23.10
C ILE A 158 -17.10 -34.25 22.45
N LEU A 159 -17.99 -33.51 23.11
CA LEU A 159 -18.53 -32.27 22.58
C LEU A 159 -17.45 -31.17 22.41
N SER A 160 -16.51 -31.11 23.36
CA SER A 160 -15.40 -30.16 23.29
C SER A 160 -14.46 -30.46 22.12
N VAL A 161 -14.13 -31.75 21.90
CA VAL A 161 -13.29 -32.17 20.76
C VAL A 161 -13.99 -31.88 19.44
N GLU A 162 -15.29 -32.14 19.34
CA GLU A 162 -16.06 -31.89 18.12
C GLU A 162 -16.09 -30.39 17.75
N TYR A 163 -16.42 -29.52 18.71
CA TYR A 163 -16.44 -28.08 18.46
C TYR A 163 -15.03 -27.50 18.23
N LEU A 164 -14.01 -28.03 18.90
CA LEU A 164 -12.63 -27.65 18.65
C LEU A 164 -12.24 -27.99 17.21
N PHE A 165 -12.59 -29.19 16.74
CA PHE A 165 -12.29 -29.62 15.38
C PHE A 165 -13.02 -28.79 14.32
N LEU A 166 -14.31 -28.49 14.53
CA LEU A 166 -15.08 -27.58 13.67
C LEU A 166 -14.50 -26.17 13.64
N GLY A 167 -14.05 -25.66 14.80
CA GLY A 167 -13.39 -24.36 14.91
C GLY A 167 -12.06 -24.32 14.17
N ILE A 168 -11.21 -25.35 14.32
CA ILE A 168 -9.93 -25.46 13.62
C ILE A 168 -10.17 -25.54 12.10
N LEU A 169 -11.10 -26.37 11.64
CA LEU A 169 -11.42 -26.47 10.22
C LEU A 169 -11.90 -25.13 9.66
N SER A 170 -12.80 -24.46 10.36
CA SER A 170 -13.32 -23.15 9.95
C SER A 170 -12.22 -22.09 9.90
N ALA A 171 -11.32 -22.06 10.89
CA ALA A 171 -10.17 -21.14 10.92
C ALA A 171 -9.17 -21.44 9.79
N LEU A 172 -8.88 -22.71 9.52
CA LEU A 172 -8.02 -23.12 8.40
C LEU A 172 -8.62 -22.73 7.05
N THR A 173 -9.91 -23.00 6.84
CA THR A 173 -10.60 -22.58 5.61
C THR A 173 -10.58 -21.06 5.46
N GLY A 174 -10.85 -20.32 6.54
CA GLY A 174 -10.77 -18.86 6.55
C GLY A 174 -9.36 -18.33 6.22
N LEU A 175 -8.31 -18.93 6.79
CA LEU A 175 -6.92 -18.57 6.50
C LEU A 175 -6.56 -18.85 5.04
N ILE A 176 -6.95 -20.01 4.49
CA ILE A 176 -6.70 -20.36 3.09
C ILE A 176 -7.38 -19.35 2.16
N LEU A 177 -8.64 -19.01 2.44
CA LEU A 177 -9.38 -18.01 1.66
C LEU A 177 -8.75 -16.62 1.78
N SER A 178 -8.21 -16.25 2.95
CA SER A 178 -7.55 -14.97 3.17
C SER A 178 -6.20 -14.84 2.47
N VAL A 179 -5.46 -15.93 2.29
CA VAL A 179 -4.16 -15.92 1.60
C VAL A 179 -4.33 -16.04 0.08
N GLY A 180 -5.42 -16.66 -0.38
CA GLY A 180 -5.72 -16.83 -1.80
C GLY A 180 -6.49 -15.68 -2.46
N ALA A 181 -6.96 -14.68 -1.70
CA ALA A 181 -7.65 -13.48 -2.17
C ALA A 181 -6.69 -12.27 -2.18
#